data_AF-A0A7R9I5F1-F1
#
_entry.id   AF-A0A7R9I5F1-F1
#
_cell.length_a   1.000
_cell.length_b   1.000
_cell.length_c   1.000
_cell.angle_alpha   90.00
_cell.angle_beta   90.00
_cell.angle_gamma   90.00
#
_symmetry.space_group_name_H-M   'P 1'
#
loop_
_entity.id
_entity.type
_entity.pdbx_description
1 polymer ?
#
loop_
_entity_poly.entity_id
_entity_poly.type
_entity_poly.pdbx_seq_one_letter_code
_entity_poly.pdbx_strand_id
1 'polypeptide(L)'
;MIVVQPSHIQLVTATLLGRWTHTVQERLSFDQRSNALEIIFPSSLLSFRLPPSLAGNFLSNMNIPGQTSSCPAMPRCRNVSRFRSIDGACNNNIFTDWGLTNTALRRLIAASYSDGVSEPRVSVVEGRALPNARVLSTILYPEKDVPDEVNTLAVMQFGQLISHDTALSPDQQSLMTNSTLKCCGENGEVITSSDANEACISIDVPVNDSFYSQFNVRCLNVVRSMTTLNKKCRLGPAEQFSAVTHFLDASFVYGSEQLLADSLRLRQGGLLKTQKTKDGRHFMPNSKEPTKDCDVDSDDSVCYEAGDGRVNQHPGVAIIHTLFLREHNRIAGILQGLNISLGRR
;
A
#
# COMPACT_ATOMS: atom_id res chain seq x y z
N MET A 1 -34.41 -19.05 -28.33
CA MET A 1 -33.13 -19.15 -29.06
C MET A 1 -33.33 -18.46 -30.40
N ILE A 2 -32.96 -17.18 -30.50
CA ILE A 2 -33.04 -16.41 -31.75
C ILE A 2 -31.61 -16.14 -32.17
N VAL A 3 -31.19 -16.71 -33.30
CA VAL A 3 -29.88 -16.47 -33.90
C VAL A 3 -30.00 -15.18 -34.71
N VAL A 4 -29.39 -14.10 -34.25
CA VAL A 4 -29.30 -12.83 -34.99
C VAL A 4 -27.93 -12.76 -35.68
N GLN A 5 -27.93 -12.41 -36.96
CA GLN A 5 -26.73 -12.39 -37.81
C GLN A 5 -25.68 -11.34 -37.38
N PRO A 6 -24.38 -11.57 -37.68
CA PRO A 6 -23.26 -10.76 -37.19
C PRO A 6 -23.26 -9.28 -37.63
N SER A 7 -23.96 -8.94 -38.71
CA SER A 7 -23.99 -7.59 -39.29
C SER A 7 -24.82 -6.59 -38.48
N HIS A 8 -25.68 -7.04 -37.55
CA HIS A 8 -26.44 -6.17 -36.66
C HIS A 8 -25.73 -5.80 -35.35
N ILE A 9 -24.60 -6.45 -35.04
CA ILE A 9 -23.85 -6.23 -33.79
C ILE A 9 -23.10 -4.89 -33.80
N GLN A 10 -22.59 -4.45 -34.95
CA GLN A 10 -21.86 -3.18 -35.05
C GLN A 10 -22.75 -1.94 -34.94
N LEU A 11 -24.02 -2.02 -35.34
CA LEU A 11 -24.94 -0.90 -35.24
C LEU A 11 -25.42 -0.69 -33.79
N VAL A 12 -25.63 -1.78 -33.05
CA VAL A 12 -26.08 -1.74 -31.64
C VAL A 12 -24.96 -1.26 -30.70
N THR A 13 -23.69 -1.60 -30.98
CA THR A 13 -22.54 -1.09 -30.20
C THR A 13 -22.37 0.43 -30.29
N ALA A 14 -22.69 1.05 -31.42
CA ALA A 14 -22.54 2.50 -31.58
C ALA A 14 -23.69 3.30 -30.92
N THR A 15 -24.91 2.75 -30.86
CA THR A 15 -26.05 3.45 -30.25
C THR A 15 -26.10 3.30 -28.73
N LEU A 16 -25.53 2.23 -28.17
CA LEU A 16 -25.48 2.01 -26.71
C LEU A 16 -24.38 2.79 -25.99
N LEU A 17 -23.24 3.07 -26.65
CA LEU A 17 -22.13 3.85 -26.06
C LEU A 17 -22.49 5.33 -25.80
N GLY A 18 -23.54 5.86 -26.44
CA GLY A 18 -23.89 7.28 -26.39
C GLY A 18 -24.92 7.71 -25.34
N ARG A 19 -25.51 6.79 -24.56
CA ARG A 19 -26.67 7.15 -23.69
C ARG A 19 -26.68 6.61 -22.25
N TRP A 20 -25.67 5.89 -21.79
CA TRP A 20 -25.68 5.28 -20.46
C TRP A 20 -24.61 5.90 -19.55
N THR A 21 -24.83 7.15 -19.13
CA THR A 21 -23.98 7.83 -18.14
C THR A 21 -24.54 7.82 -16.72
N HIS A 22 -25.71 7.26 -16.44
CA HIS A 22 -26.23 7.30 -15.06
C HIS A 22 -27.02 6.04 -14.67
N THR A 23 -26.63 5.47 -13.51
CA THR A 23 -27.44 4.66 -12.58
C THR A 23 -27.99 3.31 -13.07
N VAL A 24 -27.17 2.26 -13.10
CA VAL A 24 -27.59 0.89 -12.73
C VAL A 24 -26.37 0.16 -12.12
N GLN A 25 -26.54 -0.41 -10.93
CA GLN A 25 -25.53 -1.21 -10.23
C GLN A 25 -25.47 -2.60 -10.90
N GLU A 26 -24.62 -2.75 -11.90
CA GLU A 26 -24.39 -4.01 -12.61
C GLU A 26 -23.56 -4.96 -11.74
N ARG A 27 -23.97 -6.24 -11.66
CA ARG A 27 -23.16 -7.30 -11.02
C ARG A 27 -22.34 -8.00 -12.09
N LEU A 28 -21.02 -7.92 -11.96
CA LEU A 28 -20.07 -8.69 -12.74
C LEU A 28 -19.77 -10.00 -12.01
N SER A 29 -19.87 -11.13 -12.72
CA SER A 29 -19.47 -12.43 -12.20
C SER A 29 -18.48 -13.09 -13.16
N PHE A 30 -17.40 -13.65 -12.62
CA PHE A 30 -16.36 -14.31 -13.42
C PHE A 30 -16.43 -15.82 -13.25
N ASP A 31 -16.71 -16.55 -14.33
CA ASP A 31 -16.74 -18.01 -14.32
C ASP A 31 -15.33 -18.59 -14.48
N GLN A 32 -14.78 -19.11 -13.39
CA GLN A 32 -13.45 -19.72 -13.34
C GLN A 32 -13.30 -20.97 -14.23
N ARG A 33 -14.39 -21.65 -14.64
CA ARG A 33 -14.30 -22.84 -15.50
C ARG A 33 -14.16 -22.51 -16.98
N SER A 34 -14.65 -21.34 -17.41
CA SER A 34 -14.72 -20.96 -18.82
C SER A 34 -13.91 -19.72 -19.19
N ASN A 35 -13.27 -19.05 -18.21
CA ASN A 35 -12.57 -17.77 -18.40
C ASN A 35 -13.46 -16.71 -19.09
N ALA A 36 -14.76 -16.74 -18.82
CA ALA A 36 -15.74 -15.83 -19.40
C ALA A 36 -16.22 -14.82 -18.35
N LEU A 37 -16.34 -13.56 -18.76
CA LEU A 37 -16.96 -12.50 -17.97
C LEU A 37 -18.47 -12.54 -18.24
N GLU A 38 -19.27 -12.66 -17.19
CA GLU A 38 -20.73 -12.68 -17.28
C GLU A 38 -21.30 -11.39 -16.68
N ILE A 39 -21.92 -10.58 -17.53
CA ILE A 39 -22.59 -9.33 -17.14
C ILE A 39 -24.05 -9.67 -16.89
N ILE A 40 -24.51 -9.46 -15.66
CA ILE A 40 -25.89 -9.76 -15.25
C ILE A 40 -26.63 -8.44 -15.07
N PHE A 41 -27.67 -8.24 -15.89
CA PHE A 41 -28.59 -7.11 -15.76
C PHE A 41 -29.79 -7.52 -14.89
N PRO A 42 -29.84 -7.09 -13.61
CA PRO A 42 -30.86 -7.58 -12.67
C PRO A 42 -32.30 -7.19 -13.07
N SER A 43 -32.47 -6.16 -13.91
CA SER A 43 -33.78 -5.67 -14.36
C SER A 43 -34.34 -6.36 -15.61
N SER A 44 -33.58 -7.21 -16.30
CA SER A 44 -33.98 -7.71 -17.64
C SER A 44 -33.80 -9.22 -17.88
N LEU A 45 -33.35 -10.00 -16.88
CA LEU A 45 -33.07 -11.45 -16.99
C LEU A 45 -32.18 -11.83 -18.19
N LEU A 46 -31.40 -10.88 -18.69
CA LEU A 46 -30.45 -11.07 -19.78
C LEU A 46 -29.05 -11.20 -19.17
N SER A 47 -28.37 -12.31 -19.46
CA SER A 47 -26.93 -12.47 -19.21
C SER A 47 -26.17 -12.42 -20.53
N PHE A 48 -25.09 -11.64 -20.54
CA PHE A 48 -24.17 -11.57 -21.68
C PHE A 48 -22.85 -12.25 -21.30
N ARG A 49 -22.48 -13.29 -22.06
CA ARG A 49 -21.17 -13.96 -21.97
C ARG A 49 -20.20 -13.32 -22.96
N LEU A 50 -19.14 -12.70 -22.44
CA LEU A 50 -18.05 -12.21 -23.26
C LEU A 50 -16.95 -13.29 -23.40
N PRO A 51 -16.51 -13.62 -24.63
CA PRO A 51 -15.36 -14.48 -24.82
C PRO A 51 -14.06 -13.81 -24.32
N PRO A 52 -13.01 -14.58 -23.97
CA PRO A 52 -11.80 -14.07 -23.32
C PRO A 52 -11.10 -12.93 -24.07
N SER A 53 -11.19 -12.91 -25.40
CA SER A 53 -10.61 -11.88 -26.27
C SER A 53 -11.33 -10.53 -26.19
N LEU A 54 -12.62 -10.52 -25.84
CA LEU A 54 -13.44 -9.31 -25.71
C LEU A 54 -13.56 -8.85 -24.25
N ALA A 55 -13.42 -9.76 -23.27
CA ALA A 55 -13.37 -9.42 -21.84
C ALA A 55 -12.21 -8.47 -21.52
N GLY A 56 -11.03 -8.66 -22.14
CA GLY A 56 -9.88 -7.76 -21.96
C GLY A 56 -10.14 -6.32 -22.41
N ASN A 57 -10.90 -6.13 -23.49
CA ASN A 57 -11.29 -4.81 -24.01
C ASN A 57 -12.48 -4.19 -23.25
N PHE A 58 -13.31 -5.02 -22.60
CA PHE A 58 -14.40 -4.54 -21.75
C PHE A 58 -13.86 -4.06 -20.40
N LEU A 59 -12.93 -4.81 -19.81
CA LEU A 59 -12.23 -4.41 -18.59
C LEU A 59 -11.46 -3.11 -18.82
N SER A 60 -10.80 -2.90 -19.98
CA SER A 60 -9.99 -1.68 -20.24
C SER A 60 -10.74 -0.35 -20.16
N ASN A 61 -12.08 -0.37 -20.09
CA ASN A 61 -12.92 0.81 -19.94
C ASN A 61 -13.50 0.97 -18.52
N MET A 62 -13.19 0.07 -17.59
CA MET A 62 -13.62 0.17 -16.19
C MET A 62 -12.56 0.85 -15.33
N ASN A 63 -12.95 1.93 -14.66
CA ASN A 63 -12.18 2.52 -13.56
C ASN A 63 -12.33 1.63 -12.34
N ILE A 64 -11.25 0.98 -11.89
CA ILE A 64 -11.20 0.37 -10.55
C ILE A 64 -10.89 1.49 -9.55
N PRO A 65 -11.78 1.77 -8.57
CA PRO A 65 -11.53 2.79 -7.55
C PRO A 65 -10.21 2.55 -6.81
N GLY A 66 -9.37 3.58 -6.75
CA GLY A 66 -8.07 3.54 -6.06
C GLY A 66 -6.99 2.68 -6.73
N GLN A 67 -7.11 2.45 -8.04
CA GLN A 67 -6.03 1.93 -8.88
C GLN A 67 -5.23 3.09 -9.50
N THR A 68 -3.90 3.03 -9.43
CA THR A 68 -3.05 3.95 -10.19
C THR A 68 -3.24 3.70 -11.69
N SER A 69 -3.71 4.69 -12.45
CA SER A 69 -4.00 4.58 -13.90
C SER A 69 -2.75 4.46 -14.78
N SER A 70 -1.56 4.59 -14.22
CA SER A 70 -0.29 4.53 -14.93
C SER A 70 0.41 3.21 -14.66
N CYS A 71 0.81 2.53 -15.73
CA CYS A 71 1.63 1.32 -15.62
C CYS A 71 3.06 1.70 -15.21
N PRO A 72 3.72 0.91 -14.34
CA PRO A 72 5.08 1.18 -13.94
C PRO A 72 5.98 1.32 -15.18
N ALA A 73 6.59 2.49 -15.36
CA ALA A 73 7.45 2.73 -16.50
C ALA A 73 8.69 1.84 -16.39
N MET A 74 8.95 1.02 -17.40
CA MET A 74 10.15 0.19 -17.42
C MET A 74 11.40 1.08 -17.38
N PRO A 75 12.28 0.94 -16.36
CA PRO A 75 13.42 1.81 -16.22
C PRO A 75 14.44 1.54 -17.34
N ARG A 76 14.88 2.62 -17.98
CA ARG A 76 15.92 2.58 -19.02
C ARG A 76 17.30 2.64 -18.37
N CYS A 77 17.95 1.49 -18.23
CA CYS A 77 19.28 1.39 -17.65
C CYS A 77 20.33 1.81 -18.67
N ARG A 78 20.63 3.11 -18.75
CA ARG A 78 21.58 3.65 -19.73
C ARG A 78 23.03 3.68 -19.30
N ASN A 79 23.35 3.43 -18.03
CA ASN A 79 24.72 3.31 -17.53
C ASN A 79 24.73 2.45 -16.26
N VAL A 80 25.67 1.50 -16.17
CA VAL A 80 25.91 0.75 -14.93
C VAL A 80 26.56 1.71 -13.94
N SER A 81 25.77 2.24 -13.01
CA SER A 81 26.28 2.99 -11.87
C SER A 81 27.04 2.04 -10.93
N ARG A 82 28.09 2.56 -10.28
CA ARG A 82 28.79 1.81 -9.22
C ARG A 82 27.90 1.57 -8.00
N PHE A 83 26.94 2.46 -7.77
CA PHE A 83 26.04 2.46 -6.61
C PHE A 83 24.60 2.19 -7.04
N ARG A 84 23.83 1.62 -6.12
CA ARG A 84 22.39 1.35 -6.28
C ARG A 84 21.65 2.64 -6.59
N SER A 85 20.58 2.55 -7.40
CA SER A 85 19.63 3.65 -7.49
C SER A 85 18.75 3.67 -6.23
N ILE A 86 18.24 4.85 -5.90
CA ILE A 86 17.38 5.06 -4.72
C ILE A 86 16.05 4.32 -4.86
N ASP A 87 15.52 4.20 -6.07
CA ASP A 87 14.24 3.56 -6.37
C ASP A 87 14.33 2.03 -6.56
N GLY A 88 15.54 1.45 -6.51
CA GLY A 88 15.78 0.03 -6.77
C GLY A 88 15.83 -0.37 -8.25
N ALA A 89 15.67 0.58 -9.19
CA ALA A 89 15.79 0.35 -10.63
C ALA A 89 17.14 -0.28 -11.02
N CYS A 90 17.13 -1.06 -12.10
CA CYS A 90 18.35 -1.55 -12.76
C CYS A 90 19.25 -2.43 -11.88
N ASN A 91 18.75 -2.94 -10.74
CA ASN A 91 19.51 -3.87 -9.91
C ASN A 91 19.78 -5.19 -10.66
N ASN A 92 18.75 -5.69 -11.36
CA ASN A 92 18.87 -6.82 -12.26
C ASN A 92 19.05 -6.32 -13.71
N ASN A 93 20.12 -6.76 -14.37
CA ASN A 93 20.51 -6.29 -15.71
C ASN A 93 19.58 -6.78 -16.85
N ILE A 94 18.79 -7.83 -16.60
CA ILE A 94 17.84 -8.39 -17.58
C ILE A 94 16.44 -7.88 -17.29
N PHE A 95 16.01 -7.99 -16.04
CA PHE A 95 14.70 -7.59 -15.57
C PHE A 95 14.81 -6.32 -14.72
N THR A 96 14.89 -5.18 -15.40
CA THR A 96 15.29 -3.90 -14.80
C THR A 96 14.31 -3.34 -13.78
N ASP A 97 13.09 -3.88 -13.73
CA ASP A 97 12.00 -3.56 -12.80
C ASP A 97 12.00 -4.41 -11.52
N TRP A 98 12.87 -5.44 -11.42
CA TRP A 98 12.89 -6.30 -10.24
C TRP A 98 13.37 -5.55 -9.01
N GLY A 99 12.49 -5.46 -8.02
CA GLY A 99 12.74 -4.79 -6.74
C GLY A 99 12.57 -3.28 -6.77
N LEU A 100 12.14 -2.72 -7.90
CA LEU A 100 11.78 -1.31 -8.06
C LEU A 100 10.62 -0.94 -7.13
N THR A 101 10.67 0.25 -6.54
CA THR A 101 9.54 0.84 -5.79
C THR A 101 8.30 1.02 -6.67
N ASN A 102 7.13 1.16 -6.04
CA ASN A 102 5.82 1.35 -6.68
C ASN A 102 5.49 0.26 -7.71
N THR A 103 5.97 -0.97 -7.47
CA THR A 103 5.66 -2.14 -8.28
C THR A 103 4.84 -3.17 -7.51
N ALA A 104 4.00 -3.90 -8.23
CA ALA A 104 3.12 -4.92 -7.66
C ALA A 104 3.93 -5.98 -6.88
N LEU A 105 3.43 -6.34 -5.69
CA LEU A 105 3.97 -7.44 -4.91
C LEU A 105 3.88 -8.75 -5.70
N ARG A 106 4.91 -9.61 -5.56
CA ARG A 106 4.92 -10.89 -6.25
C ARG A 106 3.92 -11.85 -5.62
N ARG A 107 2.90 -12.26 -6.39
CA ARG A 107 2.04 -13.39 -6.03
C ARG A 107 2.78 -14.72 -6.15
N LEU A 108 2.90 -15.44 -5.03
CA LEU A 108 3.35 -16.85 -5.01
C LEU A 108 2.21 -17.82 -5.34
N ILE A 109 0.99 -17.42 -4.99
CA ILE A 109 -0.27 -18.11 -5.32
C ILE A 109 -1.25 -17.12 -5.93
N ALA A 110 -2.20 -17.61 -6.72
CA ALA A 110 -3.23 -16.77 -7.33
C ALA A 110 -4.04 -15.99 -6.28
N ALA A 111 -4.49 -14.79 -6.62
CA ALA A 111 -5.39 -14.02 -5.77
C ALA A 111 -6.68 -14.79 -5.49
N SER A 112 -7.22 -14.62 -4.29
CA SER A 112 -8.48 -15.21 -3.89
C SER A 112 -9.39 -14.10 -3.35
N TYR A 113 -10.30 -13.64 -4.20
CA TYR A 113 -11.37 -12.70 -3.88
C TYR A 113 -12.72 -13.39 -4.11
N SER A 114 -13.80 -12.91 -3.50
CA SER A 114 -15.13 -13.54 -3.65
C SER A 114 -15.73 -13.35 -5.04
N ASP A 115 -15.46 -12.20 -5.66
CA ASP A 115 -15.81 -11.84 -7.04
C ASP A 115 -14.70 -12.20 -8.06
N GLY A 116 -13.57 -12.71 -7.57
CA GLY A 116 -12.37 -12.96 -8.39
C GLY A 116 -11.58 -11.70 -8.78
N VAL A 117 -12.01 -10.51 -8.34
CA VAL A 117 -11.41 -9.23 -8.71
C VAL A 117 -10.87 -8.52 -7.48
N SER A 118 -11.72 -8.11 -6.53
CA SER A 118 -11.26 -7.33 -5.38
C SER A 118 -12.07 -7.57 -4.10
N GLU A 119 -13.29 -8.08 -4.19
CA GLU A 119 -14.18 -8.19 -3.04
C GLU A 119 -13.64 -9.16 -1.98
N PRO A 120 -13.79 -8.82 -0.67
CA PRO A 120 -13.32 -9.67 0.41
C PRO A 120 -13.86 -11.08 0.30
N ARG A 121 -13.06 -12.04 0.76
CA ARG A 121 -13.41 -13.46 0.69
C ARG A 121 -14.65 -13.78 1.50
N VAL A 122 -15.43 -14.72 0.98
CA VAL A 122 -16.56 -15.37 1.67
C VAL A 122 -16.28 -16.87 1.82
N SER A 123 -17.08 -17.54 2.63
CA SER A 123 -17.05 -18.99 2.79
C SER A 123 -17.23 -19.69 1.43
N VAL A 124 -16.30 -20.58 1.08
CA VAL A 124 -16.38 -21.35 -0.17
C VAL A 124 -17.48 -22.42 -0.16
N VAL A 125 -17.99 -22.78 1.04
CA VAL A 125 -19.02 -23.81 1.21
C VAL A 125 -20.40 -23.18 1.20
N GLU A 126 -20.59 -22.11 1.96
CA GLU A 126 -21.93 -21.54 2.21
C GLU A 126 -22.13 -20.16 1.59
N GLY A 127 -21.09 -19.53 1.03
CA GLY A 127 -21.15 -18.16 0.49
C GLY A 127 -21.34 -17.07 1.54
N ARG A 128 -21.30 -17.41 2.84
CA ARG A 128 -21.50 -16.48 3.97
C ARG A 128 -20.23 -15.69 4.28
N ALA A 129 -20.40 -14.54 4.94
CA ALA A 129 -19.30 -13.75 5.45
C ALA A 129 -18.36 -14.57 6.36
N LEU A 130 -17.06 -14.29 6.28
CA LEU A 130 -16.07 -14.93 7.15
C LEU A 130 -16.20 -14.43 8.59
N PRO A 131 -15.71 -15.20 9.58
CA PRO A 131 -15.75 -14.76 10.97
C PRO A 131 -15.07 -13.40 11.16
N ASN A 132 -15.68 -12.55 11.97
CA ASN A 132 -15.19 -11.22 12.26
C ASN A 132 -13.77 -11.26 12.86
N ALA A 133 -12.87 -10.42 12.33
CA ALA A 133 -11.46 -10.42 12.73
C ALA A 133 -11.24 -10.04 14.21
N ARG A 134 -12.06 -9.13 14.76
CA ARG A 134 -11.98 -8.75 16.18
C ARG A 134 -12.43 -9.90 17.09
N VAL A 135 -13.50 -10.61 16.73
CA VAL A 135 -13.94 -11.81 17.46
C VAL A 135 -12.84 -12.88 17.47
N LEU A 136 -12.20 -13.13 16.32
CA LEU A 136 -11.08 -14.08 16.26
C LEU A 136 -9.89 -13.62 17.09
N SER A 137 -9.57 -12.32 17.06
CA SER A 137 -8.48 -11.73 17.86
C SER A 137 -8.68 -11.96 19.35
N THR A 138 -9.88 -11.73 19.89
CA THR A 138 -10.14 -11.89 21.32
C THR A 138 -10.19 -13.35 21.77
N ILE A 139 -10.65 -14.26 20.91
CA ILE A 139 -10.76 -15.69 21.23
C ILE A 139 -9.41 -16.41 21.09
N LEU A 140 -8.67 -16.15 20.00
CA LEU A 140 -7.46 -16.90 19.65
C LEU A 140 -6.18 -16.30 20.25
N TYR A 141 -6.16 -14.98 20.49
CA TYR A 141 -4.98 -14.25 20.97
C TYR A 141 -5.29 -13.47 22.25
N PRO A 142 -5.63 -14.16 23.36
CA PRO A 142 -5.88 -13.48 24.63
C PRO A 142 -4.61 -12.80 25.14
N GLU A 143 -4.77 -11.62 25.73
CA GLU A 143 -3.67 -10.87 26.34
C GLU A 143 -3.09 -11.64 27.52
N LYS A 144 -1.80 -11.95 27.42
CA LYS A 144 -1.02 -12.64 28.46
C LYS A 144 0.38 -12.06 28.49
N ASP A 145 0.86 -11.77 29.68
CA ASP A 145 2.26 -11.41 29.89
C ASP A 145 3.10 -12.69 29.97
N VAL A 146 3.82 -12.99 28.88
CA VAL A 146 4.68 -14.16 28.77
C VAL A 146 6.03 -13.67 28.22
N PRO A 147 7.01 -13.34 29.09
CA PRO A 147 8.31 -12.87 28.64
C PRO A 147 9.10 -13.98 27.95
N ASP A 148 9.83 -13.63 26.89
CA ASP A 148 10.77 -14.53 26.22
C ASP A 148 12.10 -14.56 27.00
N GLU A 149 12.53 -15.75 27.43
CA GLU A 149 13.74 -15.95 28.24
C GLU A 149 15.04 -15.98 27.40
N VAL A 150 14.93 -16.06 26.07
CA VAL A 150 16.06 -16.25 25.15
C VAL A 150 16.31 -14.98 24.33
N ASN A 151 15.26 -14.37 23.79
CA ASN A 151 15.39 -13.24 22.89
C ASN A 151 15.20 -11.91 23.60
N THR A 152 16.08 -10.96 23.29
CA THR A 152 15.86 -9.56 23.70
C THR A 152 14.88 -8.87 22.76
N LEU A 153 14.29 -7.76 23.21
CA LEU A 153 13.42 -6.91 22.40
C LEU A 153 14.07 -6.43 21.09
N ALA A 154 15.41 -6.41 21.03
CA ALA A 154 16.15 -6.05 19.84
C ALA A 154 15.85 -6.97 18.64
N VAL A 155 15.53 -8.24 18.88
CA VAL A 155 15.15 -9.18 17.80
C VAL A 155 13.86 -8.74 17.12
N MET A 156 12.84 -8.39 17.91
CA MET A 156 11.57 -7.86 17.40
C MET A 156 11.81 -6.56 16.62
N GLN A 157 12.57 -5.63 17.22
CA GLN A 157 12.81 -4.33 16.61
C GLN A 157 13.61 -4.43 15.29
N PHE A 158 14.56 -5.35 15.21
CA PHE A 158 15.32 -5.62 13.98
C PHE A 158 14.45 -6.30 12.91
N GLY A 159 13.53 -7.18 13.30
CA GLY A 159 12.53 -7.75 12.39
C GLY A 159 11.64 -6.68 11.76
N GLN A 160 11.16 -5.73 12.57
CA GLN A 160 10.38 -4.59 12.06
C GLN A 160 11.21 -3.70 11.13
N LEU A 161 12.48 -3.45 11.44
CA LEU A 161 13.40 -2.71 10.57
C LEU A 161 13.52 -3.34 9.18
N ILE A 162 13.72 -4.66 9.12
CA ILE A 162 13.79 -5.42 7.86
C ILE A 162 12.46 -5.31 7.09
N SER A 163 11.34 -5.38 7.80
CA SER A 163 10.03 -5.18 7.17
C SER A 163 9.90 -3.78 6.58
N HIS A 164 10.44 -2.75 7.25
CA HIS A 164 10.38 -1.38 6.75
C HIS A 164 11.26 -1.17 5.51
N ASP A 165 12.37 -1.90 5.42
CA ASP A 165 13.30 -1.83 4.28
C ASP A 165 12.77 -2.53 3.01
N THR A 166 11.78 -3.43 3.14
CA THR A 166 11.42 -4.35 2.05
C THR A 166 9.98 -4.28 1.58
N ALA A 167 9.07 -3.72 2.40
CA ALA A 167 7.65 -3.64 2.04
C ALA A 167 6.93 -2.46 2.70
N LEU A 168 6.12 -1.77 1.90
CA LEU A 168 5.16 -0.76 2.35
C LEU A 168 3.97 -0.74 1.40
N SER A 169 2.81 -1.24 1.81
CA SER A 169 1.58 -1.11 1.02
C SER A 169 0.75 0.05 1.57
N PRO A 170 0.73 1.22 0.90
CA PRO A 170 0.00 2.38 1.38
C PRO A 170 -1.51 2.15 1.31
N ASP A 171 -2.25 2.78 2.22
CA ASP A 171 -3.71 2.78 2.23
C ASP A 171 -4.28 3.64 1.10
N GLN A 172 -5.48 3.29 0.61
CA GLN A 172 -6.20 4.12 -0.34
C GLN A 172 -6.50 5.50 0.26
N GLN A 173 -6.27 6.54 -0.55
CA GLN A 173 -6.51 7.92 -0.19
C GLN A 173 -7.78 8.45 -0.86
N SER A 174 -8.41 9.47 -0.26
CA SER A 174 -9.55 10.14 -0.86
C SER A 174 -9.14 10.88 -2.15
N LEU A 175 -9.77 10.53 -3.27
CA LEU A 175 -9.53 11.15 -4.59
C LEU A 175 -9.85 12.65 -4.63
N MET A 176 -10.69 13.15 -3.71
CA MET A 176 -11.12 14.56 -3.69
C MET A 176 -10.27 15.46 -2.78
N THR A 177 -9.72 14.90 -1.70
CA THR A 177 -9.06 15.68 -0.64
C THR A 177 -7.60 15.30 -0.43
N ASN A 178 -7.11 14.27 -1.14
CA ASN A 178 -5.76 13.71 -0.97
C ASN A 178 -5.42 13.44 0.51
N SER A 179 -6.45 13.09 1.28
CA SER A 179 -6.39 12.87 2.72
C SER A 179 -6.65 11.40 3.04
N THR A 180 -6.22 10.98 4.23
CA THR A 180 -6.52 9.66 4.77
C THR A 180 -8.02 9.44 4.80
N LEU A 181 -8.48 8.33 4.22
CA LEU A 181 -9.87 7.93 4.26
C LEU A 181 -10.21 7.43 5.68
N LYS A 182 -11.38 7.80 6.19
CA LYS A 182 -11.92 7.27 7.44
C LYS A 182 -13.15 6.40 7.14
N CYS A 183 -13.15 5.20 7.69
CA CYS A 183 -14.14 4.16 7.54
C CYS A 183 -15.01 3.95 8.78
N CYS A 184 -14.69 4.67 9.87
CA CYS A 184 -15.47 4.74 11.09
C CYS A 184 -15.73 6.20 11.43
N GLY A 185 -16.79 6.45 12.22
CA GLY A 185 -17.05 7.75 12.82
C GLY A 185 -15.91 8.17 13.75
N GLU A 186 -15.88 9.46 14.12
CA GLU A 186 -14.78 10.04 14.92
C GLU A 186 -14.58 9.34 16.25
N ASN A 187 -15.63 8.79 16.87
CA ASN A 187 -15.53 8.04 18.13
C ASN A 187 -15.68 6.53 17.92
N GLY A 188 -15.38 6.03 16.71
CA GLY A 188 -15.47 4.61 16.39
C GLY A 188 -16.90 4.12 16.19
N GLU A 189 -17.82 5.00 15.80
CA GLU A 189 -19.16 4.61 15.37
C GLU A 189 -19.13 3.95 13.99
N VAL A 190 -20.10 3.07 13.71
CA VAL A 190 -20.29 2.50 12.38
C VAL A 190 -20.89 3.58 11.47
N ILE A 191 -20.28 3.83 10.32
CA ILE A 191 -20.83 4.71 9.29
C ILE A 191 -21.91 3.95 8.51
N THR A 192 -23.02 4.60 8.19
CA THR A 192 -24.10 4.02 7.39
C THR A 192 -23.62 3.64 5.99
N SER A 193 -24.11 2.50 5.46
CA SER A 193 -23.63 1.92 4.19
C SER A 193 -23.80 2.81 2.95
N SER A 194 -24.65 3.84 3.00
CA SER A 194 -24.81 4.83 1.93
C SER A 194 -23.62 5.80 1.83
N ASP A 195 -22.90 5.98 2.93
CA ASP A 195 -21.82 6.98 3.06
C ASP A 195 -20.45 6.31 3.18
N ALA A 196 -20.43 4.97 3.28
CA ALA A 196 -19.22 4.18 3.31
C ALA A 196 -18.55 4.19 1.93
N ASN A 197 -17.29 4.59 1.90
CA ASN A 197 -16.47 4.54 0.70
C ASN A 197 -16.14 3.08 0.33
N GLU A 198 -16.08 2.74 -0.94
CA GLU A 198 -15.78 1.38 -1.45
C GLU A 198 -14.38 0.87 -1.05
N ALA A 199 -13.48 1.79 -0.70
CA ALA A 199 -12.17 1.51 -0.13
C ALA A 199 -12.23 1.07 1.35
N CYS A 200 -13.39 1.14 2.00
CA CYS A 200 -13.52 0.80 3.42
C CYS A 200 -13.74 -0.70 3.65
N ILE A 201 -13.01 -1.23 4.63
CA ILE A 201 -13.15 -2.63 5.08
C ILE A 201 -13.07 -2.69 6.61
N SER A 202 -13.77 -1.75 7.25
CA SER A 202 -13.78 -1.60 8.71
C SER A 202 -14.14 -2.90 9.41
N ILE A 203 -13.63 -3.05 10.64
CA ILE A 203 -13.88 -4.23 11.46
C ILE A 203 -14.96 -3.87 12.47
N ASP A 204 -16.10 -4.54 12.38
CA ASP A 204 -17.15 -4.41 13.38
C ASP A 204 -16.67 -4.93 14.73
N VAL A 205 -16.85 -4.12 15.78
CA VAL A 205 -16.60 -4.56 17.15
C VAL A 205 -17.88 -5.23 17.66
N PRO A 206 -17.85 -6.39 18.34
CA PRO A 206 -19.06 -6.98 18.96
C PRO A 206 -19.58 -6.16 20.14
N VAL A 207 -20.89 -6.19 20.43
CA VAL A 207 -21.46 -5.44 21.58
C VAL A 207 -20.86 -5.91 22.91
N ASN A 208 -20.54 -7.20 23.00
CA ASN A 208 -19.92 -7.85 24.14
C ASN A 208 -18.38 -7.91 24.05
N ASP A 209 -17.74 -7.06 23.23
CA ASP A 209 -16.29 -6.96 23.19
C ASP A 209 -15.73 -6.61 24.57
N SER A 210 -14.69 -7.31 25.03
CA SER A 210 -14.16 -7.15 26.39
C SER A 210 -13.48 -5.81 26.64
N PHE A 211 -13.04 -5.10 25.60
CA PHE A 211 -12.28 -3.85 25.72
C PHE A 211 -13.00 -2.68 25.09
N TYR A 212 -13.39 -2.76 23.83
CA TYR A 212 -13.92 -1.61 23.09
C TYR A 212 -15.36 -1.24 23.49
N SER A 213 -16.14 -2.19 24.01
CA SER A 213 -17.51 -1.92 24.44
C SER A 213 -17.58 -0.91 25.58
N GLN A 214 -16.59 -0.88 26.48
CA GLN A 214 -16.53 0.07 27.60
C GLN A 214 -16.31 1.51 27.15
N PHE A 215 -15.83 1.71 25.91
CA PHE A 215 -15.62 3.02 25.29
C PHE A 215 -16.67 3.34 24.22
N ASN A 216 -17.73 2.53 24.11
CA ASN A 216 -18.76 2.66 23.09
C ASN A 216 -18.22 2.61 21.63
N VAL A 217 -17.05 2.00 21.43
CA VAL A 217 -16.46 1.82 20.09
C VAL A 217 -17.11 0.61 19.41
N ARG A 218 -17.64 0.83 18.20
CA ARG A 218 -18.38 -0.17 17.40
C ARG A 218 -17.69 -0.53 16.09
N CYS A 219 -16.70 0.26 15.67
CA CYS A 219 -16.03 0.17 14.38
C CYS A 219 -14.53 0.43 14.56
N LEU A 220 -13.68 -0.47 14.06
CA LEU A 220 -12.24 -0.24 13.94
C LEU A 220 -11.90 0.16 12.51
N ASN A 221 -11.21 1.29 12.38
CA ASN A 221 -10.93 1.91 11.09
C ASN A 221 -9.93 1.06 10.29
N VAL A 222 -10.36 0.56 9.14
CA VAL A 222 -9.49 -0.14 8.18
C VAL A 222 -9.83 0.30 6.78
N VAL A 223 -8.82 0.81 6.08
CA VAL A 223 -8.88 1.20 4.68
C VAL A 223 -8.15 0.13 3.86
N ARG A 224 -8.67 -0.18 2.67
CA ARG A 224 -8.03 -1.11 1.75
C ARG A 224 -6.72 -0.50 1.23
N SER A 225 -5.71 -1.33 1.07
CA SER A 225 -4.45 -0.89 0.47
C SER A 225 -4.64 -0.47 -0.99
N MET A 226 -3.84 0.49 -1.44
CA MET A 226 -3.81 0.91 -2.84
C MET A 226 -3.45 -0.24 -3.77
N THR A 227 -3.97 -0.17 -4.99
CA THR A 227 -3.72 -1.18 -6.01
C THR A 227 -3.06 -0.57 -7.24
N THR A 228 -2.36 -1.41 -7.98
CA THR A 228 -1.72 -1.07 -9.25
C THR A 228 -2.16 -2.04 -10.35
N LEU A 229 -1.77 -1.76 -11.59
CA LEU A 229 -1.94 -2.68 -12.70
C LEU A 229 -0.89 -3.79 -12.63
N ASN A 230 -1.20 -4.96 -13.18
CA ASN A 230 -0.20 -6.03 -13.21
C ASN A 230 0.99 -5.65 -14.11
N LYS A 231 2.09 -6.42 -14.02
CA LYS A 231 3.31 -6.19 -14.83
C LYS A 231 3.07 -6.13 -16.35
N LYS A 232 1.99 -6.74 -16.85
CA LYS A 232 1.63 -6.72 -18.27
C LYS A 232 0.75 -5.52 -18.63
N CYS A 233 0.53 -4.59 -17.69
CA CYS A 233 -0.35 -3.44 -17.84
C CYS A 233 -1.78 -3.88 -18.21
N ARG A 234 -2.24 -4.99 -17.61
CA ARG A 234 -3.58 -5.55 -17.83
C ARG A 234 -4.37 -5.53 -16.54
N LEU A 235 -5.68 -5.35 -16.69
CA LEU A 235 -6.61 -5.53 -15.60
C LEU A 235 -6.71 -7.02 -15.24
N GLY A 236 -7.01 -7.25 -13.98
CA GLY A 236 -7.07 -8.56 -13.35
C GLY A 236 -7.44 -8.38 -11.88
N PRO A 237 -7.24 -9.44 -11.06
CA PRO A 237 -7.42 -9.32 -9.62
C PRO A 237 -6.59 -8.17 -9.04
N ALA A 238 -7.13 -7.47 -8.05
CA ALA A 238 -6.52 -6.32 -7.41
C ALA A 238 -5.12 -6.64 -6.88
N GLU A 239 -4.11 -5.94 -7.41
CA GLU A 239 -2.69 -6.09 -7.07
C GLU A 239 -2.21 -4.96 -6.17
N GLN A 240 -1.85 -5.25 -4.93
CA GLN A 240 -1.18 -4.29 -4.06
C GLN A 240 0.29 -4.12 -4.47
N PHE A 241 0.86 -2.94 -4.22
CA PHE A 241 2.25 -2.64 -4.50
C PHE A 241 3.04 -2.32 -3.24
N SER A 242 4.37 -2.35 -3.36
CA SER A 242 5.27 -1.79 -2.35
C SER A 242 5.71 -0.40 -2.77
N ALA A 243 5.55 0.61 -1.91
CA ALA A 243 6.03 1.97 -2.08
C ALA A 243 7.51 2.15 -1.66
N VAL A 244 8.17 1.07 -1.23
CA VAL A 244 9.60 1.02 -0.97
C VAL A 244 10.29 0.01 -1.89
N THR A 245 11.62 0.09 -1.99
CA THR A 245 12.42 -0.92 -2.69
C THR A 245 12.22 -2.30 -2.04
N HIS A 246 12.45 -3.38 -2.80
CA HIS A 246 12.28 -4.75 -2.27
C HIS A 246 13.60 -5.37 -1.78
N PHE A 247 14.66 -4.57 -1.69
CA PHE A 247 16.00 -5.02 -1.33
C PHE A 247 16.32 -4.65 0.11
N LEU A 248 17.24 -5.39 0.72
CA LEU A 248 17.89 -4.94 1.95
C LEU A 248 18.99 -3.94 1.57
N ASP A 249 18.61 -2.68 1.41
CA ASP A 249 19.49 -1.59 0.98
C ASP A 249 19.46 -0.35 1.89
N ALA A 250 18.82 -0.48 3.07
CA ALA A 250 18.62 0.59 4.04
C ALA A 250 17.86 1.79 3.47
N SER A 251 16.90 1.53 2.56
CA SER A 251 15.91 2.50 2.09
C SER A 251 15.15 3.18 3.24
N PHE A 252 14.98 2.51 4.38
CA PHE A 252 14.40 3.14 5.58
C PHE A 252 15.23 4.32 6.14
N VAL A 253 16.52 4.39 5.79
CA VAL A 253 17.42 5.51 6.10
C VAL A 253 17.47 6.49 4.93
N TYR A 254 17.60 5.98 3.71
CA TYR A 254 17.97 6.76 2.53
C TYR A 254 16.80 7.24 1.68
N GLY A 255 15.60 6.70 1.89
CA GLY A 255 14.43 6.89 1.04
C GLY A 255 14.37 5.88 -0.09
N SER A 256 13.16 5.66 -0.61
CA SER A 256 12.90 4.92 -1.85
C SER A 256 12.56 5.84 -3.04
N GLU A 257 12.60 7.16 -2.82
CA GLU A 257 12.34 8.17 -3.85
C GLU A 257 13.47 9.19 -3.90
N GLN A 258 13.88 9.57 -5.11
CA GLN A 258 15.05 10.45 -5.28
C GLN A 258 14.87 11.83 -4.61
N LEU A 259 13.65 12.39 -4.65
CA LEU A 259 13.37 13.69 -4.03
C LEU A 259 13.50 13.64 -2.50
N LEU A 260 13.00 12.57 -1.87
CA LEU A 260 13.15 12.33 -0.43
C LEU A 260 14.62 12.07 -0.07
N ALA A 261 15.31 11.21 -0.82
CA ALA A 261 16.74 10.96 -0.59
C ALA A 261 17.58 12.24 -0.66
N ASP A 262 17.26 13.12 -1.60
CA ASP A 262 17.91 14.41 -1.75
C ASP A 262 17.53 15.41 -0.64
N SER A 263 16.32 15.34 -0.09
CA SER A 263 15.88 16.17 1.04
C SER A 263 16.58 15.77 2.33
N LEU A 264 16.86 14.47 2.55
CA LEU A 264 17.50 13.95 3.75
C LEU A 264 19.01 14.21 3.80
N ARG A 265 19.66 14.48 2.66
CA ARG A 265 21.11 14.71 2.57
C ARG A 265 21.48 16.14 2.93
N LEU A 266 22.52 16.30 3.76
CA LEU A 266 23.10 17.62 4.05
C LEU A 266 23.83 18.19 2.83
N ARG A 267 24.27 17.32 1.91
CA ARG A 267 25.10 17.66 0.73
C ARG A 267 26.44 18.30 1.08
N GLN A 268 26.90 18.12 2.31
CA GLN A 268 28.20 18.56 2.79
C GLN A 268 28.90 17.39 3.46
N GLY A 269 30.16 17.12 3.08
CA GLY A 269 30.95 16.03 3.67
C GLY A 269 30.37 14.62 3.47
N GLY A 270 29.41 14.46 2.56
CA GLY A 270 28.69 13.21 2.38
C GLY A 270 27.70 12.88 3.50
N LEU A 271 27.33 13.83 4.36
CA LEU A 271 26.49 13.62 5.54
C LEU A 271 24.98 13.63 5.21
N LEU A 272 24.21 12.95 6.07
CA LEU A 272 22.78 13.15 6.23
C LEU A 272 22.50 14.33 7.17
N LYS A 273 21.37 15.01 6.95
CA LYS A 273 20.89 16.08 7.83
C LYS A 273 20.59 15.51 9.21
N THR A 274 20.92 16.27 10.24
CA THR A 274 20.62 15.92 11.63
C THR A 274 20.23 17.18 12.38
N GLN A 275 19.45 17.03 13.44
CA GLN A 275 19.34 18.04 14.48
C GLN A 275 20.24 17.65 15.65
N LYS A 276 20.71 18.66 16.38
CA LYS A 276 21.61 18.48 17.53
C LYS A 276 20.93 18.98 18.78
N THR A 277 20.82 18.13 19.79
CA THR A 277 20.30 18.51 21.11
C THR A 277 21.30 19.36 21.88
N LYS A 278 20.85 20.02 22.96
CA LYS A 278 21.69 20.89 23.80
C LYS A 278 22.91 20.18 24.39
N ASP A 279 22.78 18.89 24.67
CA ASP A 279 23.85 18.01 25.16
C ASP A 279 24.74 17.42 24.05
N GLY A 280 24.51 17.82 22.80
CA GLY A 280 25.35 17.49 21.67
C GLY A 280 25.04 16.18 20.96
N ARG A 281 23.95 15.49 21.31
CA ARG A 281 23.51 14.26 20.61
C ARG A 281 22.84 14.61 19.27
N HIS A 282 23.08 13.78 18.26
CA HIS A 282 22.50 13.93 16.92
C HIS A 282 21.23 13.08 16.76
N PHE A 283 20.16 13.66 16.25
CA PHE A 283 18.90 12.98 15.93
C PHE A 283 18.50 13.26 14.48
N MET A 284 17.54 12.48 13.98
CA MET A 284 16.90 12.75 12.68
C MET A 284 16.27 14.15 12.68
N PRO A 285 16.21 14.83 11.52
CA PRO A 285 15.47 16.08 11.39
C PRO A 285 13.99 15.88 11.75
N ASN A 286 13.31 16.94 12.18
CA ASN A 286 11.86 16.91 12.36
C ASN A 286 11.13 17.16 11.03
N SER A 287 9.94 16.59 10.89
CA SER A 287 8.98 16.97 9.86
C SER A 287 8.65 18.47 9.98
N LYS A 288 8.30 19.07 8.84
CA LYS A 288 7.79 20.44 8.75
C LYS A 288 6.31 20.57 9.07
N GLU A 289 5.55 19.47 8.99
CA GLU A 289 4.11 19.42 9.26
C GLU A 289 3.80 18.27 10.26
N PRO A 290 4.29 18.31 11.52
CA PRO A 290 4.13 17.20 12.46
C PRO A 290 2.68 16.74 12.69
N THR A 291 1.72 17.67 12.79
CA THR A 291 0.29 17.35 12.99
C THR A 291 -0.35 16.59 11.81
N LYS A 292 0.31 16.59 10.65
CA LYS A 292 -0.13 15.89 9.45
C LYS A 292 0.61 14.57 9.24
N ASP A 293 1.90 14.55 9.55
CA ASP A 293 2.77 13.40 9.31
C ASP A 293 2.82 12.42 10.50
N CYS A 294 2.42 12.87 11.68
CA CYS A 294 2.40 12.11 12.93
C CYS A 294 1.08 12.30 13.69
N ASP A 295 0.79 11.34 14.57
CA ASP A 295 -0.34 11.43 15.51
C ASP A 295 0.04 12.28 16.73
N VAL A 296 0.09 13.60 16.54
CA VAL A 296 0.47 14.59 17.55
C VAL A 296 -0.44 15.81 17.52
N ASP A 297 -0.69 16.39 18.69
CA ASP A 297 -1.63 17.51 18.85
C ASP A 297 -1.08 18.88 18.44
N SER A 298 0.23 18.99 18.23
CA SER A 298 0.91 20.27 17.96
C SER A 298 2.12 20.09 17.05
N ASP A 299 2.35 21.08 16.17
CA ASP A 299 3.52 21.16 15.30
C ASP A 299 4.83 21.43 16.07
N ASP A 300 4.75 21.75 17.36
CA ASP A 300 5.92 21.82 18.24
C ASP A 300 6.36 20.43 18.74
N SER A 301 5.57 19.39 18.47
CA SER A 301 5.84 18.02 18.91
C SER A 301 6.95 17.37 18.08
N VAL A 302 7.61 16.38 18.67
CA VAL A 302 8.64 15.61 17.97
C VAL A 302 7.98 14.67 16.96
N CYS A 303 8.26 14.89 15.68
CA CYS A 303 7.91 14.02 14.57
C CYS A 303 9.11 13.96 13.64
N TYR A 304 9.78 12.80 13.53
CA TYR A 304 11.00 12.68 12.75
C TYR A 304 10.73 12.47 11.26
N GLU A 305 11.59 13.03 10.42
CA GLU A 305 11.66 12.76 8.97
C GLU A 305 12.83 11.78 8.71
N ALA A 306 12.54 10.70 7.97
CA ALA A 306 13.50 9.65 7.63
C ALA A 306 13.21 9.08 6.22
N GLY A 307 13.99 8.07 5.80
CA GLY A 307 13.78 7.39 4.52
C GLY A 307 12.47 6.58 4.43
N ASP A 308 11.92 6.19 5.58
CA ASP A 308 10.61 5.54 5.67
C ASP A 308 9.68 6.31 6.61
N GLY A 309 8.43 6.51 6.17
CA GLY A 309 7.43 7.31 6.88
C GLY A 309 6.92 6.69 8.19
N ARG A 310 7.21 5.41 8.44
CA ARG A 310 6.79 4.70 9.67
C ARG A 310 7.78 4.90 10.83
N VAL A 311 8.76 5.78 10.69
CA VAL A 311 9.77 6.06 11.72
C VAL A 311 9.17 6.48 13.07
N ASN A 312 7.98 7.08 13.07
CA ASN A 312 7.29 7.58 14.27
C ASN A 312 6.23 6.63 14.85
N GLN A 313 6.15 5.37 14.40
CA GLN A 313 5.15 4.41 14.91
C GLN A 313 5.28 4.14 16.42
N HIS A 314 6.51 4.06 16.92
CA HIS A 314 6.82 4.00 18.34
C HIS A 314 8.30 4.34 18.57
N PRO A 315 8.72 4.68 19.80
CA PRO A 315 10.10 5.11 20.08
C PRO A 315 11.18 4.10 19.69
N GLY A 316 10.87 2.80 19.72
CA GLY A 316 11.81 1.74 19.36
C GLY A 316 12.28 1.82 17.90
N VAL A 317 11.38 2.09 16.96
CA VAL A 317 11.71 2.29 15.53
C VAL A 317 12.58 3.54 15.37
N ALA A 318 12.16 4.66 15.97
CA ALA A 318 12.89 5.92 15.89
C ALA A 318 14.33 5.81 16.44
N ILE A 319 14.54 5.02 17.50
CA ILE A 319 15.86 4.75 18.07
C ILE A 319 16.75 4.01 17.07
N ILE A 320 16.26 2.96 16.41
CA ILE A 320 17.06 2.22 15.43
C ILE A 320 17.35 3.07 14.19
N HIS A 321 16.39 3.83 13.68
CA HIS A 321 16.65 4.76 12.58
C HIS A 321 17.73 5.79 12.95
N THR A 322 17.68 6.33 14.18
CA THR A 322 18.71 7.24 14.70
C THR A 322 20.09 6.57 14.73
N LEU A 323 20.18 5.30 15.13
CA LEU A 323 21.43 4.53 15.17
C LEU A 323 22.06 4.47 13.76
N PHE A 324 21.28 4.08 12.75
CA PHE A 324 21.77 3.95 11.38
C PHE A 324 22.16 5.31 10.77
N LEU A 325 21.41 6.37 11.05
CA LEU A 325 21.76 7.72 10.62
C LEU A 325 23.08 8.18 11.27
N ARG A 326 23.29 7.92 12.57
CA ARG A 326 24.57 8.23 13.24
C ARG A 326 25.71 7.42 12.63
N GLU A 327 25.49 6.14 12.32
CA GLU A 327 26.48 5.27 11.71
C GLU A 327 26.87 5.74 10.31
N HIS A 328 25.90 6.17 9.49
CA HIS A 328 26.17 6.78 8.19
C HIS A 328 27.10 8.00 8.34
N ASN A 329 26.75 8.94 9.21
CA ASN A 329 27.55 10.15 9.42
C ASN A 329 28.95 9.85 9.99
N ARG A 330 29.07 8.81 10.84
CA ARG A 330 30.37 8.32 11.34
C ARG A 330 31.24 7.80 10.21
N ILE A 331 30.69 6.95 9.33
CA ILE A 331 31.41 6.39 8.18
C ILE A 331 31.80 7.50 7.20
N ALA A 332 30.88 8.41 6.87
CA ALA A 332 31.15 9.53 5.97
C ALA A 332 32.30 10.41 6.48
N GLY A 333 32.32 10.73 7.78
CA GLY A 333 33.41 11.49 8.40
C GLY A 333 34.77 10.77 8.31
N ILE A 334 34.80 9.46 8.54
CA ILE A 334 36.02 8.65 8.40
C ILE A 334 36.50 8.64 6.95
N LEU A 335 35.60 8.40 5.99
CA LEU A 335 35.95 8.37 4.56
C LEU A 335 36.44 9.72 4.04
N GLN A 336 35.89 10.82 4.55
CA GLN A 336 36.36 12.17 4.23
C GLN A 336 37.79 12.40 4.75
N GLY A 337 38.12 11.92 5.95
CA GLY A 337 39.47 11.99 6.50
C GLY A 337 40.49 11.14 5.73
N LEU A 338 40.08 9.95 5.27
CA LEU A 338 40.94 9.05 4.47
C LEU A 338 41.15 9.54 3.03
N ASN A 339 40.13 10.15 2.43
CA ASN A 339 40.14 10.57 1.03
C ASN A 339 39.86 12.07 0.94
N ILE A 340 40.89 12.88 1.16
CA ILE A 340 40.82 14.36 1.18
C ILE A 340 40.19 14.93 -0.12
N SER A 341 40.28 14.21 -1.24
CA SER A 341 39.69 14.59 -2.53
C SER A 341 38.16 14.42 -2.61
N LEU A 342 37.53 13.61 -1.74
CA LEU A 342 36.08 13.39 -1.75
C LEU A 342 35.30 14.59 -1.16
N GLY A 343 35.91 15.39 -0.29
CA GLY A 343 35.27 16.53 0.37
C GLY A 343 35.27 17.85 -0.43
N ARG A 344 35.76 17.85 -1.68
CA ARG A 344 35.96 19.05 -2.51
C ARG A 344 34.95 19.25 -3.65
N ARG A 345 33.83 18.51 -3.67
CA ARG A 345 32.78 18.64 -4.69
C ARG A 345 31.46 19.08 -4.10
#